data_AF-A0A6C0BXY8-F1
#
_entry.id   AF-A0A6C0BXY8-F1
#
_cell.length_a   1.000
_cell.length_b   1.000
_cell.length_c   1.000
_cell.angle_alpha   90.00
_cell.angle_beta   90.00
_cell.angle_gamma   90.00
#
_symmetry.space_group_name_H-M   'P 1'
#
loop_
_entity.id
_entity.type
_entity.pdbx_description
1 polymer ?
#
loop_
_entity_poly.entity_id
_entity_poly.type
_entity_poly.pdbx_seq_one_letter_code
_entity_poly.pdbx_strand_id
1 'polypeptide(L)'
;MNILSIDVGMKYLGFCLFHVSNGDFSITKWDTINLCNEEKHICQGMTKKKGKCNKLAKYCKNGNYYCKTHAKNQEFKIPTAELNRKKLSKKKFAVIKILCEKYNIDTKNYKYKKDYLKCIEEELDNSFFDLVQKTDARQIKLIEYGNNLRDKFNVLLKDININILAIENQIGPLALRMKTLQGMIMQHFIEKKIKDIIEISPYNKLKKYISNKKTTYAERKKLSIIETRKYISEKNSLNKWIELFEKHSKKDDLADAFLQGIYYLESTKIINY
;
A
#
# COMPACT_ATOMS: atom_id res chain seq x y z
N MET A 1 -5.18 29.31 0.29
CA MET A 1 -3.96 28.70 0.85
C MET A 1 -4.01 27.19 0.64
N ASN A 2 -2.93 26.59 0.12
CA ASN A 2 -2.87 25.15 -0.14
C ASN A 2 -2.13 24.43 0.99
N ILE A 3 -2.80 23.45 1.59
CA ILE A 3 -2.24 22.62 2.67
C ILE A 3 -2.23 21.18 2.19
N LEU A 4 -1.05 20.56 2.17
CA LEU A 4 -0.90 19.14 1.83
C LEU A 4 -0.76 18.34 3.13
N SER A 5 -1.71 17.43 3.39
CA SER A 5 -1.61 16.48 4.48
C SER A 5 -1.13 15.12 3.98
N ILE A 6 -0.13 14.53 4.62
CA ILE A 6 0.47 13.24 4.21
C ILE A 6 0.50 12.25 5.39
N ASP A 7 -0.12 11.09 5.18
CA ASP A 7 0.07 9.87 5.97
C ASP A 7 1.23 9.07 5.38
N VAL A 8 2.24 8.78 6.21
CA VAL A 8 3.53 8.27 5.71
C VAL A 8 3.55 6.75 5.77
N GLY A 9 3.42 6.09 4.62
CA GLY A 9 3.59 4.66 4.49
C GLY A 9 4.75 4.26 3.57
N MET A 10 5.44 3.17 3.91
CA MET A 10 6.57 2.67 3.10
C MET A 10 6.18 2.27 1.68
N LYS A 11 4.93 1.89 1.43
CA LYS A 11 4.47 1.49 0.09
C LYS A 11 3.56 2.53 -0.54
N TYR A 12 2.58 2.98 0.24
CA TYR A 12 1.63 3.99 -0.16
C TYR A 12 1.78 5.20 0.75
N LEU A 13 1.94 6.39 0.18
CA LEU A 13 1.72 7.64 0.89
C LEU A 13 0.26 8.03 0.70
N GLY A 14 -0.54 8.07 1.77
CA GLY A 14 -1.86 8.70 1.70
C GLY A 14 -1.68 10.21 1.69
N PHE A 15 -2.40 10.93 0.83
CA PHE A 15 -2.35 12.39 0.85
C PHE A 15 -3.72 13.02 0.60
N CYS A 16 -3.97 14.15 1.25
CA CYS A 16 -5.13 15.00 1.00
C CYS A 16 -4.67 16.46 0.83
N LEU A 17 -5.00 17.07 -0.30
CA LEU A 17 -4.67 18.45 -0.63
C LEU A 17 -5.90 19.33 -0.39
N PHE A 18 -5.78 20.18 0.63
CA PHE A 18 -6.79 21.14 1.02
C PHE A 18 -6.50 22.50 0.37
N HIS A 19 -7.54 23.14 -0.15
CA HIS A 19 -7.54 24.56 -0.49
C HIS A 19 -8.41 25.30 0.51
N VAL A 20 -7.79 26.20 1.27
CA VAL A 20 -8.43 27.02 2.29
C VAL A 20 -8.68 28.42 1.76
N SER A 21 -9.90 28.91 1.91
CA SER A 21 -10.33 30.25 1.55
C SER A 21 -11.49 30.68 2.47
N ASN A 22 -11.47 31.94 2.94
CA ASN A 22 -12.58 32.55 3.68
C ASN A 22 -13.09 31.74 4.90
N GLY A 23 -12.17 31.15 5.67
CA GLY A 23 -12.53 30.37 6.88
C GLY A 23 -13.13 28.99 6.59
N ASP A 24 -13.16 28.55 5.33
CA ASP A 24 -13.58 27.22 4.92
C ASP A 24 -12.50 26.54 4.07
N PHE A 25 -12.71 25.27 3.76
CA PHE A 25 -11.83 24.46 2.93
C PHE A 25 -12.58 23.64 1.88
N SER A 26 -11.87 23.33 0.82
CA SER A 26 -12.23 22.29 -0.14
C SER A 26 -11.09 21.31 -0.34
N ILE A 27 -11.42 20.08 -0.70
CA ILE A 27 -10.42 19.11 -1.16
C ILE A 27 -10.24 19.29 -2.66
N THR A 28 -8.98 19.39 -3.11
CA THR A 28 -8.62 19.53 -4.52
C THR A 28 -8.01 18.25 -5.09
N LYS A 29 -7.28 17.48 -4.28
CA LYS A 29 -6.76 16.14 -4.63
C LYS A 29 -6.77 15.25 -3.39
N TRP A 30 -7.15 13.98 -3.53
CA TRP A 30 -7.17 13.01 -2.44
C TRP A 30 -6.98 11.60 -2.99
N ASP A 31 -5.83 10.99 -2.72
CA ASP A 31 -5.46 9.66 -3.25
C ASP A 31 -4.24 9.09 -2.47
N THR A 32 -3.65 8.02 -2.99
CA THR A 32 -2.38 7.44 -2.55
C THR A 32 -1.30 7.51 -3.62
N ILE A 33 -0.05 7.70 -3.21
CA ILE A 33 1.14 7.58 -4.07
C ILE A 33 1.81 6.24 -3.79
N ASN A 34 1.90 5.36 -4.80
CA ASN A 34 2.68 4.13 -4.69
C ASN A 34 4.17 4.41 -4.94
N LEU A 35 5.00 4.30 -3.91
CA LEU A 35 6.44 4.53 -3.97
C LEU A 35 7.24 3.30 -4.42
N CYS A 36 6.61 2.14 -4.56
CA CYS A 36 7.29 0.89 -4.88
C CYS A 36 7.33 0.57 -6.38
N ASN A 37 6.75 1.43 -7.25
CA ASN A 37 6.66 1.25 -8.71
C ASN A 37 6.36 -0.20 -9.14
N GLU A 38 5.44 -0.88 -8.43
CA GLU A 38 5.09 -2.26 -8.77
C GLU A 38 4.50 -2.34 -10.16
N GLU A 39 5.12 -3.14 -11.03
CA GLU A 39 4.57 -3.44 -12.34
C GLU A 39 3.25 -4.22 -12.18
N LYS A 40 2.17 -3.60 -12.65
CA LYS A 40 0.87 -4.26 -12.71
C LYS A 40 0.77 -4.98 -14.05
N HIS A 41 0.93 -6.29 -14.03
CA HIS A 41 0.71 -7.09 -15.23
C HIS A 41 -0.79 -7.38 -15.41
N ILE A 42 -1.31 -7.08 -16.60
CA ILE A 42 -2.66 -7.46 -17.01
C ILE A 42 -2.63 -8.89 -17.53
N CYS A 43 -3.68 -9.64 -17.20
CA CYS A 43 -3.86 -11.00 -17.66
C CYS A 43 -3.88 -11.08 -19.20
N GLN A 44 -3.06 -11.96 -19.77
CA GLN A 44 -2.96 -12.18 -21.21
C GLN A 44 -3.99 -13.19 -21.74
N GLY A 45 -4.77 -13.85 -20.87
CA GLY A 45 -5.85 -14.75 -21.28
C GLY A 45 -7.01 -14.04 -22.01
N MET A 46 -7.77 -14.83 -22.78
CA MET A 46 -8.93 -14.36 -23.54
C MET A 46 -10.24 -14.62 -22.79
N THR A 47 -11.14 -13.65 -22.82
CA THR A 47 -12.50 -13.79 -22.25
C THR A 47 -13.37 -14.71 -23.11
N LYS A 48 -14.49 -15.19 -22.55
CA LYS A 48 -15.48 -16.01 -23.27
C LYS A 48 -16.01 -15.33 -24.55
N LYS A 49 -16.04 -14.00 -24.59
CA LYS A 49 -16.43 -13.20 -25.76
C LYS A 49 -15.28 -12.94 -26.73
N LYS A 50 -14.17 -13.70 -26.65
CA LYS A 50 -12.94 -13.54 -27.44
C LYS A 50 -12.27 -12.16 -27.36
N GLY A 51 -12.59 -11.35 -26.34
CA GLY A 51 -11.87 -10.12 -26.04
C GLY A 51 -10.71 -10.35 -25.07
N LYS A 52 -9.69 -9.47 -25.06
CA LYS A 52 -8.58 -9.51 -24.09
C LYS A 52 -9.09 -9.38 -22.66
N CYS A 53 -8.52 -10.14 -21.72
CA CYS A 53 -8.83 -9.96 -20.31
C CYS A 53 -8.27 -8.64 -19.78
N ASN A 54 -9.03 -7.96 -18.93
CA ASN A 54 -8.63 -6.72 -18.26
C ASN A 54 -8.31 -6.92 -16.77
N LYS A 55 -8.35 -8.16 -16.28
CA LYS A 55 -8.07 -8.47 -14.87
C LYS A 55 -6.56 -8.45 -14.62
N LEU A 56 -6.15 -7.98 -13.45
CA LEU A 56 -4.77 -8.11 -12.99
C LEU A 56 -4.34 -9.57 -12.92
N ALA A 57 -3.11 -9.84 -13.37
CA ALA A 57 -2.48 -11.13 -13.23
C ALA A 57 -2.11 -11.40 -11.77
N LYS A 58 -2.26 -12.66 -11.38
CA LYS A 58 -1.84 -13.17 -10.06
C LYS A 58 -0.74 -14.22 -10.19
N TYR A 59 -0.64 -14.83 -11.37
CA TYR A 59 0.23 -15.92 -11.68
C TYR A 59 1.07 -15.58 -12.90
N CYS A 60 2.31 -16.03 -12.94
CA CYS A 60 3.19 -15.90 -14.09
C CYS A 60 3.99 -17.18 -14.35
N LYS A 61 4.35 -17.41 -15.61
CA LYS A 61 5.27 -18.46 -16.03
C LYS A 61 5.89 -18.12 -17.36
N ASN A 62 7.21 -18.29 -17.52
CA ASN A 62 7.93 -18.10 -18.78
C ASN A 62 7.61 -16.76 -19.46
N GLY A 63 7.52 -15.66 -18.69
CA GLY A 63 7.18 -14.32 -19.20
C GLY A 63 5.69 -14.07 -19.47
N ASN A 64 4.82 -15.07 -19.30
CA ASN A 64 3.37 -14.92 -19.46
C ASN A 64 2.66 -14.68 -18.12
N TYR A 65 1.55 -13.94 -18.14
CA TYR A 65 0.84 -13.43 -16.97
C TYR A 65 -0.66 -13.72 -17.03
N TYR A 66 -1.21 -14.33 -15.97
CA TYR A 66 -2.60 -14.77 -15.93
C TYR A 66 -3.32 -14.43 -14.63
N CYS A 67 -4.61 -14.09 -14.73
CA CYS A 67 -5.50 -14.06 -13.58
C CYS A 67 -5.86 -15.49 -13.14
N LYS A 68 -6.44 -15.66 -11.94
CA LYS A 68 -6.79 -16.98 -11.41
C LYS A 68 -7.67 -17.81 -12.35
N THR A 69 -8.62 -17.18 -13.04
CA THR A 69 -9.52 -17.88 -13.95
C THR A 69 -8.79 -18.41 -15.17
N HIS A 70 -7.91 -17.62 -15.78
CA HIS A 70 -7.20 -18.03 -16.99
C HIS A 70 -6.02 -18.95 -16.69
N ALA A 71 -5.34 -18.79 -15.55
CA ALA A 71 -4.29 -19.70 -15.11
C ALA A 71 -4.78 -21.15 -14.97
N LYS A 72 -6.04 -21.36 -14.52
CA LYS A 72 -6.65 -22.69 -14.45
C LYS A 72 -6.84 -23.38 -15.80
N ASN A 73 -6.86 -22.61 -16.89
CA ASN A 73 -7.06 -23.11 -18.24
C ASN A 73 -5.73 -23.17 -19.01
N GLN A 74 -4.60 -23.08 -18.32
CA GLN A 74 -3.26 -23.27 -18.90
C GLN A 74 -2.69 -24.62 -18.43
N GLU A 75 -1.58 -25.02 -19.02
CA GLU A 75 -0.91 -26.30 -18.76
C GLU A 75 -0.32 -26.40 -17.34
N PHE A 76 0.12 -25.27 -16.77
CA PHE A 76 0.76 -25.25 -15.46
C PHE A 76 -0.25 -25.28 -14.30
N LYS A 77 0.11 -25.96 -13.22
CA LYS A 77 -0.69 -26.06 -12.00
C LYS A 77 -0.59 -24.79 -11.16
N ILE A 78 -1.65 -24.44 -10.44
CA ILE A 78 -1.62 -23.32 -9.48
C ILE A 78 -1.03 -23.81 -8.15
N PRO A 79 0.03 -23.19 -7.61
CA PRO A 79 0.62 -23.61 -6.34
C PRO A 79 -0.34 -23.39 -5.17
N THR A 80 -0.40 -24.37 -4.27
CA THR A 80 -1.18 -24.33 -3.03
C THR A 80 -0.35 -23.71 -1.90
N ALA A 81 -1.01 -23.34 -0.79
CA ALA A 81 -0.34 -22.69 0.35
C ALA A 81 0.72 -23.59 1.03
N GLU A 82 0.60 -24.92 0.89
CA GLU A 82 1.57 -25.88 1.42
C GLU A 82 2.89 -25.90 0.65
N LEU A 83 2.86 -25.55 -0.64
CA LEU A 83 4.01 -25.45 -1.56
C LEU A 83 4.64 -24.04 -1.59
N ASN A 84 4.34 -23.19 -0.60
CA ASN A 84 4.93 -21.86 -0.55
C ASN A 84 6.46 -21.93 -0.32
N ARG A 85 7.25 -21.58 -1.35
CA ARG A 85 8.72 -21.60 -1.35
C ARG A 85 9.35 -21.01 -0.07
N LYS A 86 8.89 -19.84 0.39
CA LYS A 86 9.41 -19.16 1.60
C LYS A 86 9.15 -19.91 2.91
N LYS A 87 8.17 -20.83 2.93
CA LYS A 87 7.79 -21.61 4.11
C LYS A 87 8.31 -23.05 4.07
N LEU A 88 8.64 -23.57 2.89
CA LEU A 88 9.09 -24.97 2.72
C LEU A 88 10.35 -25.26 3.55
N SER A 89 11.37 -24.40 3.49
CA SER A 89 12.61 -24.57 4.26
C SER A 89 12.38 -24.67 5.77
N LYS A 90 11.33 -24.01 6.29
CA LYS A 90 10.96 -23.99 7.72
C LYS A 90 10.14 -25.20 8.17
N LYS A 91 9.58 -26.01 7.25
CA LYS A 91 8.78 -27.20 7.62
C LYS A 91 9.68 -28.32 8.16
N LYS A 92 9.13 -29.18 9.02
CA LYS A 92 9.82 -30.40 9.48
C LYS A 92 10.09 -31.33 8.29
N PHE A 93 11.18 -32.10 8.33
CA PHE A 93 11.56 -32.98 7.21
C PHE A 93 10.47 -34.03 6.89
N ALA A 94 9.81 -34.58 7.91
CA ALA A 94 8.68 -35.50 7.73
C ALA A 94 7.56 -34.91 6.86
N VAL A 95 7.23 -33.63 7.06
CA VAL A 95 6.21 -32.93 6.25
C VAL A 95 6.68 -32.75 4.80
N ILE A 96 7.97 -32.54 4.57
CA ILE A 96 8.55 -32.44 3.23
C ILE A 96 8.45 -33.78 2.48
N LYS A 97 8.71 -34.91 3.16
CA LYS A 97 8.56 -36.25 2.55
C LYS A 97 7.11 -36.52 2.11
N ILE A 98 6.15 -36.23 2.98
CA ILE A 98 4.71 -36.35 2.69
C ILE A 98 4.32 -35.49 1.47
N LEU A 99 4.89 -34.29 1.35
CA LEU A 99 4.66 -33.44 0.18
C LEU A 99 5.25 -34.05 -1.10
N CYS A 100 6.48 -34.58 -1.06
CA CYS A 100 7.06 -35.26 -2.22
C CYS A 100 6.19 -36.43 -2.68
N GLU A 101 5.69 -37.26 -1.75
CA GLU A 101 4.77 -38.36 -2.07
C GLU A 101 3.46 -37.85 -2.67
N LYS A 102 2.82 -36.86 -2.03
CA LYS A 102 1.54 -36.28 -2.48
C LYS A 102 1.60 -35.73 -3.91
N TYR A 103 2.75 -35.18 -4.31
CA TYR A 103 2.97 -34.58 -5.61
C TYR A 103 3.73 -35.48 -6.59
N ASN A 104 3.98 -36.74 -6.23
CA ASN A 104 4.73 -37.72 -7.03
C ASN A 104 6.13 -37.23 -7.44
N ILE A 105 6.84 -36.58 -6.53
CA ILE A 105 8.21 -36.07 -6.74
C ILE A 105 9.21 -37.18 -6.42
N ASP A 106 10.00 -37.59 -7.41
CA ASP A 106 11.01 -38.64 -7.21
C ASP A 106 12.14 -38.15 -6.30
N THR A 107 12.33 -38.86 -5.19
CA THR A 107 13.36 -38.57 -4.19
C THR A 107 14.13 -39.81 -3.77
N LYS A 108 14.03 -40.92 -4.53
CA LYS A 108 14.57 -42.24 -4.17
C LYS A 108 16.06 -42.25 -3.87
N ASN A 109 16.83 -41.39 -4.54
CA ASN A 109 18.29 -41.31 -4.40
C ASN A 109 18.76 -40.30 -3.36
N TYR A 110 17.84 -39.64 -2.65
CA TYR A 110 18.16 -38.56 -1.73
C TYR A 110 17.91 -38.93 -0.28
N LYS A 111 18.80 -38.47 0.61
CA LYS A 111 18.74 -38.74 2.05
C LYS A 111 18.53 -37.49 2.89
N TYR A 112 18.99 -36.32 2.42
CA TYR A 112 18.98 -35.10 3.21
C TYR A 112 17.82 -34.19 2.83
N LYS A 113 17.30 -33.45 3.81
CA LYS A 113 16.19 -32.50 3.62
C LYS A 113 16.47 -31.47 2.51
N LYS A 114 17.73 -31.02 2.39
CA LYS A 114 18.14 -30.05 1.35
C LYS A 114 17.88 -30.59 -0.06
N ASP A 115 18.08 -31.89 -0.27
CA ASP A 115 17.93 -32.52 -1.58
C ASP A 115 16.45 -32.66 -1.96
N TYR A 116 15.61 -33.04 -1.00
CA TYR A 116 14.14 -33.07 -1.19
C TYR A 116 13.60 -31.67 -1.50
N LEU A 117 14.10 -30.64 -0.81
CA LEU A 117 13.73 -29.26 -1.09
C LEU A 117 14.11 -28.86 -2.52
N LYS A 118 15.30 -29.28 -2.99
CA LYS A 118 15.73 -29.05 -4.37
C LYS A 118 14.80 -29.74 -5.38
N CYS A 119 14.41 -31.00 -5.15
CA CYS A 119 13.45 -31.69 -6.02
C CYS A 119 12.08 -31.00 -6.05
N ILE A 120 11.62 -30.49 -4.91
CA ILE A 120 10.38 -29.69 -4.87
C ILE A 120 10.55 -28.39 -5.65
N GLU A 121 11.68 -27.71 -5.54
CA GLU A 121 11.96 -26.50 -6.31
C GLU A 121 11.95 -26.78 -7.82
N GLU A 122 12.59 -27.86 -8.27
CA GLU A 122 12.58 -28.30 -9.67
C GLU A 122 11.16 -28.62 -10.17
N GLU A 123 10.35 -29.34 -9.38
CA GLU A 123 8.96 -29.63 -9.74
C GLU A 123 8.10 -28.35 -9.82
N LEU A 124 8.32 -27.40 -8.90
CA LEU A 124 7.63 -26.11 -8.94
C LEU A 124 8.04 -25.29 -10.18
N ASP A 125 9.31 -25.33 -10.55
CA ASP A 125 9.83 -24.65 -11.73
C ASP A 125 9.34 -25.28 -13.04
N ASN A 126 9.07 -26.58 -13.07
CA ASN A 126 8.60 -27.25 -14.29
C ASN A 126 7.07 -27.24 -14.43
N SER A 127 6.35 -27.53 -13.35
CA SER A 127 4.92 -27.90 -13.45
C SER A 127 3.96 -26.85 -12.89
N PHE A 128 4.46 -25.83 -12.18
CA PHE A 128 3.61 -24.87 -11.48
C PHE A 128 3.81 -23.43 -11.95
N PHE A 129 2.74 -22.65 -11.89
CA PHE A 129 2.81 -21.20 -11.98
C PHE A 129 3.57 -20.62 -10.80
N ASP A 130 4.30 -19.54 -11.04
CA ASP A 130 4.79 -18.67 -10.00
C ASP A 130 3.75 -17.61 -9.64
N LEU A 131 3.82 -17.09 -8.42
CA LEU A 131 3.05 -15.92 -8.06
C LEU A 131 3.74 -14.69 -8.63
N VAL A 132 2.97 -13.78 -9.25
CA VAL A 132 3.48 -12.46 -9.63
C VAL A 132 4.08 -11.82 -8.38
N GLN A 133 5.38 -11.57 -8.42
CA GLN A 133 6.10 -11.06 -7.26
C GLN A 133 5.55 -9.67 -6.94
N LYS A 134 5.21 -9.46 -5.66
CA LYS A 134 4.94 -8.14 -5.14
C LYS A 134 6.27 -7.56 -4.68
N THR A 135 6.54 -6.30 -5.00
CA THR A 135 7.72 -5.62 -4.51
C THR A 135 7.62 -5.53 -2.99
N ASP A 136 8.61 -6.11 -2.31
CA ASP A 136 8.73 -5.98 -0.86
C ASP A 136 9.33 -4.60 -0.56
N ALA A 137 8.54 -3.70 0.02
CA ALA A 137 8.97 -2.36 0.42
C ALA A 137 10.25 -2.36 1.31
N ARG A 138 10.53 -3.47 1.99
CA ARG A 138 11.75 -3.64 2.80
C ARG A 138 13.01 -3.84 1.95
N GLN A 139 12.86 -4.33 0.73
CA GLN A 139 13.96 -4.63 -0.19
C GLN A 139 14.31 -3.43 -1.09
N ILE A 140 13.41 -2.44 -1.20
CA ILE A 140 13.65 -1.20 -1.96
C ILE A 140 14.75 -0.39 -1.27
N LYS A 141 15.72 0.07 -2.06
CA LYS A 141 16.81 0.90 -1.56
C LYS A 141 16.31 2.32 -1.24
N LEU A 142 16.90 2.97 -0.24
CA LEU A 142 16.51 4.34 0.14
C LEU A 142 16.68 5.35 -1.02
N ILE A 143 17.68 5.16 -1.87
CA ILE A 143 17.86 5.98 -3.08
C ILE A 143 16.69 5.82 -4.08
N GLU A 144 16.16 4.60 -4.23
CA GLU A 144 14.99 4.35 -5.09
C GLU A 144 13.74 5.02 -4.51
N TYR A 145 13.57 5.00 -3.18
CA TYR A 145 12.53 5.78 -2.51
C TYR A 145 12.64 7.27 -2.80
N GLY A 146 13.84 7.85 -2.66
CA GLY A 146 14.08 9.27 -2.92
C GLY A 146 13.74 9.65 -4.37
N ASN A 147 14.20 8.87 -5.34
CA ASN A 147 13.92 9.09 -6.76
C ASN A 147 12.41 9.00 -7.06
N ASN A 148 11.76 7.92 -6.60
CA ASN A 148 10.33 7.72 -6.81
C ASN A 148 9.50 8.84 -6.17
N LEU A 149 9.85 9.24 -4.94
CA LEU A 149 9.21 10.33 -4.23
C LEU A 149 9.30 11.64 -5.02
N ARG A 150 10.51 12.02 -5.44
CA ARG A 150 10.75 13.23 -6.23
C ARG A 150 9.90 13.24 -7.50
N ASP A 151 9.95 12.16 -8.27
CA ASP A 151 9.30 12.08 -9.57
C ASP A 151 7.78 12.09 -9.44
N LYS A 152 7.23 11.35 -8.46
CA LYS A 152 5.78 11.32 -8.21
C LYS A 152 5.26 12.67 -7.70
N PHE A 153 5.96 13.34 -6.78
CA PHE A 153 5.52 14.66 -6.31
C PHE A 153 5.66 15.74 -7.39
N ASN A 154 6.73 15.74 -8.19
CA ASN A 154 6.87 16.67 -9.30
C ASN A 154 5.71 16.57 -10.30
N VAL A 155 5.22 15.36 -10.58
CA VAL A 155 4.05 15.13 -11.44
C VAL A 155 2.75 15.53 -10.71
N LEU A 156 2.56 15.05 -9.49
CA LEU A 156 1.32 15.26 -8.73
C LEU A 156 1.06 16.74 -8.43
N LEU A 157 2.12 17.47 -8.10
CA LEU A 157 2.07 18.86 -7.64
C LEU A 157 2.53 19.84 -8.73
N LYS A 158 2.61 19.38 -9.99
CA LYS A 158 2.90 20.24 -11.12
C LYS A 158 1.92 21.43 -11.10
N ASP A 159 2.49 22.63 -11.14
CA ASP A 159 1.75 23.91 -11.14
C ASP A 159 0.92 24.18 -9.88
N ILE A 160 1.17 23.46 -8.78
CA ILE A 160 0.51 23.67 -7.48
C ILE A 160 1.54 24.17 -6.47
N ASN A 161 1.38 25.42 -6.03
CA ASN A 161 2.17 25.95 -4.93
C ASN A 161 1.60 25.45 -3.59
N ILE A 162 2.38 24.67 -2.83
CA ILE A 162 2.01 24.23 -1.48
C ILE A 162 2.49 25.28 -0.48
N ASN A 163 1.62 25.69 0.44
CA ASN A 163 1.99 26.64 1.48
C ASN A 163 2.43 25.91 2.74
N ILE A 164 1.72 24.84 3.12
CA ILE A 164 1.94 24.11 4.37
C ILE A 164 1.92 22.61 4.08
N LEU A 165 2.91 21.91 4.63
CA LEU A 165 2.94 20.45 4.67
C LEU A 165 2.61 19.99 6.09
N ALA A 166 1.48 19.33 6.25
CA ALA A 166 1.15 18.58 7.48
C ALA A 166 1.56 17.11 7.26
N ILE A 167 2.57 16.63 7.96
CA ILE A 167 3.12 15.28 7.78
C ILE A 167 3.01 14.46 9.06
N GLU A 168 2.64 13.19 8.93
CA GLU A 168 2.56 12.29 10.08
C GLU A 168 3.97 12.09 10.69
N ASN A 169 4.09 12.34 12.00
CA ASN A 169 5.32 12.10 12.74
C ASN A 169 5.50 10.61 13.02
N GLN A 170 6.56 10.02 12.48
CA GLN A 170 6.87 8.60 12.69
C GLN A 170 7.68 8.42 13.98
N ILE A 171 7.06 7.84 15.02
CA ILE A 171 7.66 7.70 16.36
C ILE A 171 8.03 6.23 16.62
N GLY A 172 9.27 5.99 17.05
CA GLY A 172 9.72 4.70 17.62
C GLY A 172 10.81 3.96 16.80
N PRO A 173 11.62 3.12 17.45
CA PRO A 173 12.79 2.46 16.84
C PRO A 173 12.41 1.45 15.74
N LEU A 174 11.21 0.86 15.82
CA LEU A 174 10.70 -0.08 14.83
C LEU A 174 10.32 0.59 13.50
N ALA A 175 10.24 1.92 13.47
CA ALA A 175 9.81 2.71 12.32
C ALA A 175 10.97 3.49 11.66
N LEU A 176 12.24 3.14 11.90
CA LEU A 176 13.40 3.90 11.43
C LEU A 176 13.34 4.23 9.92
N ARG A 177 12.99 3.25 9.08
CA ARG A 177 12.83 3.47 7.63
C ARG A 177 11.70 4.44 7.29
N MET A 178 10.59 4.40 8.03
CA MET A 178 9.48 5.34 7.85
C MET A 178 9.87 6.75 8.34
N LYS A 179 10.65 6.87 9.43
CA LYS A 179 11.23 8.16 9.86
C LYS A 179 12.20 8.71 8.81
N THR A 180 13.02 7.87 8.19
CA THR A 180 13.88 8.29 7.08
C THR A 180 13.04 8.78 5.90
N LEU A 181 11.98 8.05 5.52
CA LEU A 181 11.07 8.47 4.46
C LEU A 181 10.36 9.79 4.80
N GLN A 182 9.92 9.96 6.05
CA GLN A 182 9.38 11.24 6.54
C GLN A 182 10.39 12.37 6.32
N GLY A 183 11.65 12.17 6.71
CA GLY A 183 12.73 13.14 6.48
C GLY A 183 12.97 13.44 5.00
N MET A 184 12.91 12.44 4.12
CA MET A 184 13.02 12.62 2.67
C MET A 184 11.85 13.44 2.10
N ILE A 185 10.63 13.21 2.58
CA ILE A 185 9.46 14.01 2.19
C ILE A 185 9.70 15.45 2.63
N MET A 186 10.05 15.68 3.90
CA MET A 186 10.31 17.02 4.42
C MET A 186 11.41 17.74 3.62
N GLN A 187 12.54 17.08 3.37
CA GLN A 187 13.64 17.62 2.57
C GLN A 187 13.20 18.02 1.16
N HIS A 188 12.40 17.18 0.48
CA HIS A 188 11.85 17.51 -0.84
C HIS A 188 11.05 18.82 -0.82
N PHE A 189 10.22 19.05 0.20
CA PHE A 189 9.43 20.27 0.30
C PHE A 189 10.24 21.49 0.77
N ILE A 190 11.29 21.29 1.59
CA ILE A 190 12.27 22.34 1.93
C ILE A 190 12.94 22.86 0.66
N GLU A 191 13.37 21.97 -0.25
CA GLU A 191 13.99 22.34 -1.53
C GLU A 191 13.03 23.10 -2.45
N LYS A 192 11.72 22.89 -2.29
CA LYS A 192 10.66 23.64 -3.00
C LYS A 192 10.28 24.96 -2.31
N LYS A 193 11.00 25.35 -1.24
CA LYS A 193 10.79 26.59 -0.48
C LYS A 193 9.36 26.75 0.04
N ILE A 194 8.78 25.63 0.50
CA ILE A 194 7.49 25.67 1.21
C ILE A 194 7.57 26.59 2.44
N LYS A 195 6.46 27.24 2.80
CA LYS A 195 6.46 28.19 3.93
C LYS A 195 6.59 27.49 5.27
N ASP A 196 5.90 26.35 5.43
CA ASP A 196 5.84 25.67 6.72
C ASP A 196 5.71 24.14 6.57
N ILE A 197 6.33 23.41 7.49
CA ILE A 197 6.30 21.96 7.60
C ILE A 197 6.01 21.58 9.04
N ILE A 198 4.92 20.86 9.25
CA ILE A 198 4.35 20.59 10.56
C ILE A 198 4.24 19.09 10.75
N GLU A 199 4.94 18.59 11.76
CA GLU A 199 4.85 17.20 12.18
C GLU A 199 3.61 16.99 13.05
N ILE A 200 2.71 16.10 12.65
CA ILE A 200 1.49 15.79 13.40
C ILE A 200 1.61 14.42 14.03
N SER A 201 1.39 14.34 15.34
CA SER A 201 1.38 13.07 16.06
C SER A 201 0.26 12.15 15.52
N PRO A 202 0.54 10.84 15.28
CA PRO A 202 -0.47 9.85 14.89
C PRO A 202 -1.64 9.74 15.89
N TYR A 203 -1.44 10.20 17.13
CA TYR A 203 -2.49 10.23 18.14
C TYR A 203 -3.57 11.27 17.83
N ASN A 204 -3.17 12.43 17.30
CA ASN A 204 -4.02 13.62 17.21
C ASN A 204 -5.20 13.44 16.25
N LYS A 205 -5.00 12.76 15.11
CA LYS A 205 -6.04 12.53 14.09
C LYS A 205 -7.31 11.87 14.63
N LEU A 206 -7.21 11.08 15.69
CA LEU A 206 -8.37 10.41 16.32
C LEU A 206 -8.70 10.90 17.75
N LYS A 207 -8.00 11.92 18.25
CA LYS A 207 -8.08 12.33 19.66
C LYS A 207 -9.50 12.70 20.09
N LYS A 208 -10.27 13.37 19.24
CA LYS A 208 -11.65 13.80 19.56
C LYS A 208 -12.67 12.66 19.55
N TYR A 209 -12.35 11.53 18.93
CA TYR A 209 -13.25 10.38 18.78
C TYR A 209 -12.97 9.28 19.81
N ILE A 210 -11.82 9.32 20.46
CA ILE A 210 -11.39 8.31 21.43
C ILE A 210 -11.41 8.94 22.83
N SER A 211 -12.53 8.75 23.54
CA SER A 211 -12.76 9.28 24.90
C SER A 211 -11.90 8.55 25.95
N ASN A 212 -10.58 8.73 25.92
CA ASN A 212 -9.57 8.12 26.82
C ASN A 212 -9.56 6.58 26.87
N LYS A 213 -10.26 5.89 25.95
CA LYS A 213 -10.27 4.43 25.87
C LYS A 213 -8.95 3.92 25.29
N LYS A 214 -8.38 2.87 25.91
CA LYS A 214 -7.31 2.10 25.29
C LYS A 214 -7.85 1.46 24.01
N THR A 215 -7.19 1.73 22.88
CA THR A 215 -7.56 1.20 21.57
C THR A 215 -6.38 0.49 20.95
N THR A 216 -6.66 -0.58 20.23
CA THR A 216 -5.70 -1.30 19.41
C THR A 216 -5.51 -0.61 18.06
N TYR A 217 -4.42 -0.94 17.38
CA TYR A 217 -4.14 -0.42 16.03
C TYR A 217 -5.26 -0.75 15.03
N ALA A 218 -5.82 -1.97 15.08
CA ALA A 218 -6.89 -2.39 14.18
C ALA A 218 -8.18 -1.60 14.41
N GLU A 219 -8.53 -1.32 15.67
CA GLU A 219 -9.69 -0.49 16.02
C GLU A 219 -9.51 0.95 15.54
N ARG A 220 -8.32 1.53 15.71
CA ARG A 220 -8.01 2.88 15.22
C ARG A 220 -8.16 2.99 13.69
N LYS A 221 -7.67 2.00 12.94
CA LYS A 221 -7.86 1.94 11.49
C LYS A 221 -9.33 1.91 11.11
N LYS A 222 -10.12 1.05 11.74
CA LYS A 222 -11.56 0.98 11.49
C LYS A 222 -12.26 2.31 11.82
N LEU A 223 -11.89 2.92 12.95
CA LEU A 223 -12.45 4.19 13.40
C LEU A 223 -12.14 5.33 12.41
N SER A 224 -10.89 5.45 11.92
CA SER A 224 -10.52 6.48 10.93
C SER A 224 -11.43 6.48 9.71
N ILE A 225 -11.75 5.28 9.19
CA ILE A 225 -12.62 5.10 8.02
C ILE A 225 -14.05 5.53 8.35
N ILE A 226 -14.56 5.15 9.53
CA ILE A 226 -15.92 5.48 9.97
C ILE A 226 -16.06 7.00 10.12
N GLU A 227 -15.15 7.65 10.84
CA GLU A 227 -15.22 9.08 11.11
C GLU A 227 -15.00 9.92 9.85
N THR A 228 -14.08 9.49 8.96
CA THR A 228 -13.91 10.13 7.66
C THR A 228 -15.20 10.04 6.83
N ARG A 229 -15.79 8.85 6.73
CA ARG A 229 -17.06 8.65 6.00
C ARG A 229 -18.16 9.55 6.54
N LYS A 230 -18.31 9.61 7.86
CA LYS A 230 -19.29 10.47 8.52
C LYS A 230 -19.06 11.94 8.13
N TYR A 231 -17.83 12.42 8.31
CA TYR A 231 -17.45 13.80 8.05
C TYR A 231 -17.75 14.22 6.59
N ILE A 232 -17.35 13.40 5.62
CA ILE A 232 -17.54 13.75 4.19
C ILE A 232 -19.00 13.60 3.73
N SER A 233 -19.85 12.89 4.47
CA SER A 233 -21.28 12.71 4.16
C SER A 233 -22.15 13.80 4.77
N GLU A 234 -21.74 14.35 5.92
CA GLU A 234 -22.46 15.43 6.60
C GLU A 234 -22.17 16.80 5.96
N LYS A 235 -20.98 16.98 5.37
CA LYS A 235 -20.59 18.23 4.73
C LYS A 235 -20.88 18.20 3.23
N ASN A 236 -21.98 18.85 2.81
CA ASN A 236 -22.43 18.89 1.42
C ASN A 236 -21.34 19.22 0.38
N SER A 237 -20.40 20.12 0.70
CA SER A 237 -19.30 20.49 -0.20
C SER A 237 -18.28 19.35 -0.45
N LEU A 238 -18.30 18.31 0.38
CA LEU A 238 -17.43 17.14 0.29
C LEU A 238 -18.12 15.89 -0.27
N ASN A 239 -19.44 15.90 -0.46
CA ASN A 239 -20.20 14.72 -0.93
C ASN A 239 -19.66 14.11 -2.24
N LYS A 240 -19.08 14.95 -3.12
CA LYS A 240 -18.44 14.49 -4.37
C LYS A 240 -17.29 13.49 -4.16
N TRP A 241 -16.71 13.44 -2.96
CA TRP A 241 -15.60 12.54 -2.62
C TRP A 241 -16.05 11.19 -2.05
N ILE A 242 -17.34 11.02 -1.72
CA ILE A 242 -17.87 9.78 -1.14
C ILE A 242 -17.65 8.60 -2.07
N GLU A 243 -17.98 8.76 -3.36
CA GLU A 243 -17.84 7.68 -4.34
C GLU A 243 -16.38 7.24 -4.49
N LEU A 244 -15.46 8.21 -4.55
CA LEU A 244 -14.02 7.94 -4.61
C LEU A 244 -13.57 7.19 -3.35
N PHE A 245 -13.94 7.69 -2.17
CA PHE A 245 -13.55 7.08 -0.90
C PHE A 245 -14.06 5.63 -0.79
N GLU A 246 -15.33 5.37 -1.14
CA GLU A 246 -15.92 4.03 -1.07
C GLU A 246 -15.34 3.04 -2.09
N LYS A 247 -14.96 3.50 -3.28
CA LYS A 247 -14.30 2.65 -4.29
C LYS A 247 -12.81 2.44 -4.01
N HIS A 248 -12.19 3.29 -3.20
CA HIS A 248 -10.75 3.21 -2.97
C HIS A 248 -10.35 1.96 -2.17
N SER A 249 -9.25 1.32 -2.57
CA SER A 249 -8.76 0.10 -1.91
C SER A 249 -7.98 0.38 -0.61
N LYS A 250 -7.53 1.63 -0.43
CA LYS A 250 -6.74 2.11 0.70
C LYS A 250 -7.48 3.17 1.51
N LYS A 251 -8.65 2.81 2.04
CA LYS A 251 -9.50 3.75 2.77
C LYS A 251 -8.86 4.25 4.06
N ASP A 252 -8.09 3.39 4.73
CA ASP A 252 -7.35 3.74 5.95
C ASP A 252 -6.29 4.80 5.65
N ASP A 253 -5.46 4.61 4.63
CA ASP A 253 -4.43 5.58 4.24
C ASP A 253 -5.05 6.95 3.83
N LEU A 254 -6.19 6.93 3.11
CA LEU A 254 -6.95 8.15 2.75
C LEU A 254 -7.54 8.86 3.97
N ALA A 255 -8.16 8.09 4.86
CA ALA A 255 -8.80 8.59 6.07
C ALA A 255 -7.78 9.24 7.00
N ASP A 256 -6.63 8.59 7.19
CA ASP A 256 -5.58 9.10 8.07
C ASP A 256 -5.00 10.42 7.54
N ALA A 257 -4.73 10.52 6.23
CA ALA A 257 -4.28 11.77 5.62
C ALA A 257 -5.33 12.89 5.71
N PHE A 258 -6.61 12.57 5.53
CA PHE A 258 -7.71 13.53 5.65
C PHE A 258 -7.87 14.02 7.09
N LEU A 259 -8.06 13.12 8.06
CA LEU A 259 -8.28 13.47 9.47
C LEU A 259 -7.09 14.20 10.09
N GLN A 260 -5.87 13.89 9.66
CA GLN A 260 -4.68 14.65 10.03
C GLN A 260 -4.76 16.12 9.56
N GLY A 261 -5.18 16.35 8.33
CA GLY A 261 -5.38 17.70 7.80
C GLY A 261 -6.52 18.44 8.51
N ILE A 262 -7.63 17.74 8.80
CA ILE A 262 -8.74 18.30 9.59
C ILE A 262 -8.27 18.71 10.99
N TYR A 263 -7.52 17.84 11.67
CA TYR A 263 -6.96 18.16 12.98
C TYR A 263 -6.10 19.43 12.92
N TYR A 264 -5.26 19.57 11.89
CA TYR A 264 -4.46 20.78 11.70
C TYR A 264 -5.32 22.03 11.53
N LEU A 265 -6.30 21.97 10.63
CA LEU A 265 -7.21 23.09 10.34
C LEU A 265 -7.99 23.55 11.58
N GLU A 266 -8.50 22.60 12.38
CA GLU A 266 -9.25 22.87 13.60
C GLU A 266 -8.34 23.43 14.70
N SER A 267 -7.19 22.80 14.95
CA SER A 267 -6.28 23.20 16.04
C SER A 267 -5.63 24.57 15.82
N THR A 268 -5.53 25.02 14.58
CA THR A 268 -5.02 26.34 14.21
C THR A 268 -6.12 27.38 13.97
N LYS A 269 -7.40 27.03 14.20
CA LYS A 269 -8.56 27.91 13.98
C LYS A 269 -8.63 28.48 12.56
N ILE A 270 -8.07 27.77 11.58
CA ILE A 270 -8.20 28.12 10.16
C ILE A 270 -9.65 27.87 9.69
N ILE A 271 -10.28 26.86 10.27
CA ILE A 271 -11.72 26.59 10.12
C ILE A 271 -12.36 26.70 11.49
N ASN A 272 -13.53 27.32 11.55
CA ASN A 272 -14.32 27.43 12.77
C ASN A 272 -15.42 26.38 12.73
N TYR A 273 -15.28 25.33 13.54
CA TYR A 273 -16.32 24.36 13.85
C TYR A 273 -16.38 24.14 15.36
#